data_AF-A0A8T5KTS2-F1
#
_entry.id   AF-A0A8T5KTS2-F1
#
_cell.length_a   1.000
_cell.length_b   1.000
_cell.length_c   1.000
_cell.angle_alpha   90.00
_cell.angle_beta   90.00
_cell.angle_gamma   90.00
#
_symmetry.space_group_name_H-M   'P 1'
#
loop_
_entity.id
_entity.type
_entity.pdbx_description
1 polymer ?
#
loop_
_entity_poly.entity_id
_entity_poly.type
_entity_poly.pdbx_seq_one_letter_code
_entity_poly.pdbx_strand_id
1 'polypeptide(L)' 'MDKREIKKIMKETCWGSLSFCCDFSKKCESRDNVIRKLNLGISDIKKLKENFDRELLELLKK' A
#
# COMPACT_ATOMS: atom_id res chain seq x y z
N MET A 1 10.65 12.44 5.66
CA MET A 1 10.85 11.00 5.96
C MET A 1 11.75 10.40 4.90
N ASP A 2 12.79 9.66 5.30
CA ASP A 2 13.73 9.09 4.34
C ASP A 2 13.23 7.76 3.74
N LYS A 3 13.79 7.31 2.61
CA LYS A 3 13.35 6.09 1.90
C LYS A 3 13.54 4.80 2.73
N ARG A 4 14.58 4.71 3.55
CA ARG A 4 14.85 3.58 4.45
C ARG A 4 13.81 3.55 5.58
N GLU A 5 13.47 4.71 6.13
CA GLU A 5 12.41 4.86 7.11
C GLU A 5 11.04 4.43 6.56
N ILE A 6 10.68 4.88 5.35
CA ILE A 6 9.47 4.44 4.63
C ILE A 6 9.45 2.92 4.48
N LYS A 7 10.55 2.32 4.01
CA LYS A 7 10.66 0.86 3.84
C LYS A 7 10.50 0.12 5.17
N LYS A 8 11.04 0.65 6.28
CA LYS A 8 10.91 0.04 7.60
C LYS A 8 9.45 0.02 8.05
N ILE A 9 8.73 1.12 7.88
CA ILE A 9 7.30 1.22 8.22
C ILE A 9 6.47 0.28 7.33
N MET A 10 6.74 0.28 6.01
CA MET A 10 6.01 -0.56 5.06
C MET A 10 6.09 -2.06 5.36
N LYS A 11 7.20 -2.55 5.96
CA LYS A 11 7.36 -3.96 6.35
C LYS A 11 6.28 -4.48 7.32
N GLU A 12 5.56 -3.61 8.00
CA GLU A 12 4.44 -4.01 8.85
C GLU A 12 3.25 -4.53 8.01
N THR A 13 3.10 -4.08 6.76
CA THR A 13 1.99 -4.43 5.87
C THR A 13 2.17 -5.80 5.18
N CYS A 14 1.08 -6.32 4.61
CA CYS A 14 1.12 -7.52 3.77
C CYS A 14 2.16 -7.38 2.66
N TRP A 15 3.11 -8.32 2.57
CA TRP A 15 4.19 -8.30 1.58
C TRP A 15 5.05 -7.03 1.57
N GLY A 16 5.02 -6.24 2.65
CA GLY A 16 5.76 -4.99 2.73
C GLY A 16 5.28 -3.92 1.75
N SER A 17 4.03 -4.00 1.27
CA SER A 17 3.43 -2.98 0.39
C SER A 17 1.92 -2.85 0.61
N LEU A 18 1.46 -1.61 0.73
CA LEU A 18 0.04 -1.27 0.84
C LEU A 18 -0.79 -1.71 -0.38
N SER A 19 -0.16 -1.95 -1.55
CA SER A 19 -0.84 -2.50 -2.72
C SER A 19 -1.47 -3.87 -2.46
N PHE A 20 -0.85 -4.68 -1.59
CA PHE A 20 -1.31 -6.03 -1.25
C PHE A 20 -2.22 -6.08 -0.03
N CYS A 21 -2.43 -4.96 0.67
CA CYS A 21 -3.37 -4.92 1.78
C CYS A 21 -4.80 -5.15 1.30
N CYS A 22 -5.68 -5.63 2.18
CA CYS A 22 -7.11 -5.72 1.89
C CYS A 22 -7.75 -4.33 1.70
N ASP A 23 -8.98 -4.32 1.19
CA ASP A 23 -9.84 -3.13 1.14
C ASP A 23 -10.26 -2.67 2.55
N PHE A 24 -10.75 -1.42 2.65
CA PHE A 24 -11.08 -0.76 3.92
C PHE A 24 -12.33 -1.30 4.63
N SER A 25 -13.13 -2.18 4.00
CA SER A 25 -14.25 -2.82 4.70
C SER A 25 -13.76 -3.81 5.77
N LYS A 26 -12.53 -4.33 5.61
CA LYS A 26 -11.89 -5.21 6.58
C LYS A 26 -11.08 -4.39 7.59
N LYS A 27 -11.28 -4.70 8.88
CA LYS A 27 -10.47 -4.15 9.98
C LYS A 27 -9.05 -4.71 9.91
N CYS A 28 -8.03 -3.85 9.92
CA CYS A 28 -6.63 -4.27 9.88
C CYS A 28 -5.72 -3.24 10.55
N GLU A 29 -5.31 -3.50 11.79
CA GLU A 29 -4.49 -2.58 12.57
C GLU A 29 -3.13 -2.28 11.93
N SER A 30 -2.50 -3.28 11.31
CA SER A 30 -1.21 -3.06 10.64
C SER A 30 -1.33 -2.07 9.47
N ARG A 31 -2.30 -2.29 8.57
CA ARG A 31 -2.59 -1.38 7.45
C ARG A 31 -2.88 0.03 7.98
N ASP A 32 -3.80 0.13 8.94
CA ASP A 32 -4.29 1.42 9.42
C ASP A 32 -3.20 2.19 10.17
N ASN A 33 -2.33 1.49 10.92
CA ASN A 33 -1.15 2.08 11.54
C ASN A 33 -0.14 2.59 10.52
N VAL A 34 0.14 1.85 9.45
CA VAL A 34 1.06 2.30 8.41
C VAL A 34 0.51 3.50 7.66
N ILE A 35 -0.78 3.49 7.29
CA ILE A 35 -1.44 4.63 6.64
C ILE A 35 -1.30 5.88 7.50
N ARG A 36 -1.56 5.77 8.81
CA ARG A 36 -1.43 6.88 9.77
C ARG A 36 0.02 7.35 9.92
N LYS A 37 0.99 6.45 10.08
CA LYS A 37 2.43 6.77 10.21
C LYS A 37 2.96 7.49 8.97
N LEU A 38 2.48 7.10 7.78
CA LEU A 38 2.87 7.70 6.51
C LEU A 38 2.04 8.93 6.13
N ASN A 39 1.06 9.30 6.97
CA ASN A 39 0.12 10.40 6.71
C ASN A 39 -0.58 10.30 5.34
N LEU A 40 -1.02 9.09 4.98
CA LEU A 40 -1.69 8.81 3.71
C LEU A 40 -3.21 8.89 3.86
N GLY A 41 -3.88 9.41 2.85
CA GLY A 41 -5.34 9.35 2.73
C GLY A 41 -5.82 8.06 2.07
N ILE A 42 -7.11 7.77 2.22
CA ILE A 42 -7.77 6.64 1.52
C ILE A 42 -7.59 6.75 -0.01
N SER A 43 -7.64 7.96 -0.54
CA SER A 43 -7.43 8.26 -1.97
C SER A 43 -6.02 7.89 -2.44
N ASP A 44 -4.99 8.08 -1.61
CA ASP A 44 -3.61 7.72 -1.95
C ASP A 44 -3.45 6.20 -2.05
N ILE A 45 -4.09 5.46 -1.14
CA ILE A 45 -4.08 3.99 -1.16
C ILE A 45 -4.82 3.45 -2.37
N LYS A 46 -5.95 4.06 -2.74
CA LYS A 46 -6.70 3.68 -3.94
C LYS A 46 -5.85 3.89 -5.20
N LYS A 47 -5.24 5.07 -5.36
CA LYS A 47 -4.34 5.37 -6.49
C LYS A 47 -3.15 4.41 -6.54
N LEU A 48 -2.55 4.08 -5.39
CA LEU A 48 -1.46 3.11 -5.31
C LEU A 48 -1.88 1.73 -5.87
N LYS A 49 -3.06 1.25 -5.47
CA LYS A 49 -3.59 -0.04 -5.94
C LYS A 49 -3.93 -0.02 -7.43
N GLU A 50 -4.55 1.05 -7.90
CA GLU A 50 -4.85 1.24 -9.33
C GLU A 50 -3.58 1.28 -10.19
N ASN A 51 -2.53 1.94 -9.72
CA ASN A 51 -1.24 1.98 -10.42
C ASN A 51 -0.58 0.60 -10.47
N PHE A 52 -0.61 -0.15 -9.35
CA PHE A 52 -0.09 -1.51 -9.30
C PHE A 52 -0.83 -2.45 -10.26
N ASP A 53 -2.17 -2.39 -10.26
CA ASP A 53 -3.01 -3.20 -11.15
C ASP A 53 -2.75 -2.86 -12.62
N ARG A 54 -2.66 -1.56 -12.96
CA ARG A 54 -2.30 -1.12 -14.32
C ARG A 54 -0.95 -1.69 -14.78
N GLU A 55 0.09 -1.56 -13.97
CA GLU A 55 1.42 -2.10 -14.30
C GLU A 55 1.40 -3.62 -14.44
N LEU A 56 0.66 -4.31 -13.58
CA LEU A 56 0.47 -5.77 -13.68
C LEU A 56 -0.22 -6.16 -14.99
N LEU A 57 -1.28 -5.46 -15.38
CA LEU A 57 -1.97 -5.71 -16.65
C LEU A 57 -1.05 -5.48 -17.85
N GLU A 58 -0.23 -4.43 -17.85
CA GLU A 58 0.76 -4.21 -18.92
C GLU A 58 1.79 -5.36 -19.00
N LEU A 59 2.23 -5.91 -17.87
CA LEU A 59 3.13 -7.07 -17.85
C LEU A 59 2.48 -8.36 -18.38
N LEU A 60 1.16 -8.49 -18.25
CA LEU A 60 0.40 -9.66 -18.69
C LEU A 60 0.02 -9.62 -20.18
N LYS A 61 0.00 -8.43 -20.80
CA LYS A 61 -0.30 -8.21 -22.24
C LYS A 61 0.82 -8.68 -23.19
N LYS A 62 1.57 -9.72 -22.82
CA LYS A 62 2.64 -10.29 -23.66
C LYS A 62 2.19 -10.57 -25.09
#